data_AF-A0A497MB05-F1
#
_entry.id   AF-A0A497MB05-F1
#
_cell.length_a   1.000
_cell.length_b   1.000
_cell.length_c   1.000
_cell.angle_alpha   90.00
_cell.angle_beta   90.00
_cell.angle_gamma   90.00
#
_symmetry.space_group_name_H-M   'P 1'
#
loop_
_entity.id
_entity.type
_entity.pdbx_description
1 polymer ?
#
loop_
_entity_poly.entity_id
_entity_poly.type
_entity_poly.pdbx_seq_one_letter_code
_entity_poly.pdbx_strand_id
1 'polypeptide(L)' 'MSRFVATVISKGRVTIPDKLRKKFNIKDGDIVVLDLLKVIKPLESKLLEVEEPSAAPALSS' A
#
# COMPACT_ATOMS: atom_id res chain seq x y z
N MET A 1 13.05 -2.32 7.93
CA MET A 1 12.39 -2.72 6.66
C MET A 1 11.08 -1.97 6.53
N SER A 2 10.71 -1.48 5.34
CA SER A 2 9.43 -0.78 5.12
C SER A 2 8.63 -1.52 4.05
N ARG A 3 7.40 -1.91 4.39
CA ARG A 3 6.48 -2.64 3.51
C ARG A 3 5.32 -1.72 3.15
N PHE A 4 4.93 -1.73 1.88
CA PHE A 4 3.73 -1.05 1.41
C PHE A 4 3.00 -1.92 0.41
N VAL A 5 1.70 -1.66 0.25
CA VAL A 5 0.86 -2.25 -0.79
C VAL A 5 0.65 -1.16 -1.84
N ALA A 6 0.84 -1.51 -3.11
CA ALA A 6 0.58 -0.62 -4.23
C ALA A 6 -0.10 -1.38 -5.36
N THR A 7 -1.02 -0.71 -6.02
CA THR A 7 -1.66 -1.22 -7.23
C THR A 7 -0.71 -1.03 -8.41
N VAL A 8 -0.54 -2.09 -9.19
CA VAL A 8 0.23 -2.05 -10.43
C VAL A 8 -0.61 -1.33 -11.49
N ILE A 9 -0.10 -0.22 -12.01
CA ILE A 9 -0.70 0.55 -13.11
C ILE A 9 -0.13 0.09 -14.46
N SER A 10 -0.56 0.73 -15.55
CA SER A 10 -0.18 0.35 -16.92
C SER A 10 1.34 0.15 -17.08
N LYS A 11 1.70 -0.84 -17.91
CA LYS A 11 3.09 -1.22 -18.19
C LYS A 11 3.87 -1.73 -16.96
N GLY A 12 3.17 -2.27 -15.95
CA GLY A 12 3.82 -2.88 -14.79
C GLY A 12 4.44 -1.88 -13.81
N ARG A 13 4.02 -0.61 -13.86
CA ARG A 13 4.58 0.44 -12.99
C ARG A 13 3.88 0.44 -11.63
N VAL A 14 4.63 0.77 -10.57
CA VAL A 14 4.11 1.00 -9.22
C VAL A 14 4.56 2.37 -8.73
N THR A 15 3.70 3.04 -7.97
CA THR A 15 4.03 4.35 -7.39
C THR A 15 4.54 4.16 -5.97
N ILE A 16 5.73 4.69 -5.67
CA ILE A 16 6.25 4.74 -4.31
C ILE A 16 5.54 5.88 -3.57
N PRO A 17 4.88 5.62 -2.42
CA PRO A 17 4.19 6.67 -1.66
C PRO A 17 5.13 7.78 -1.20
N ASP A 18 4.65 9.04 -1.21
CA ASP A 18 5.45 10.22 -0.80
C ASP A 18 6.06 10.08 0.59
N LYS A 19 5.35 9.43 1.51
CA LYS A 19 5.85 9.17 2.87
C LYS A 19 7.14 8.36 2.84
N LEU A 20 7.22 7.32 1.99
CA LEU A 20 8.41 6.50 1.82
C LEU A 20 9.48 7.24 1.02
N ARG A 21 9.10 7.95 -0.05
CA ARG A 21 10.02 8.78 -0.84
C ARG A 21 10.77 9.78 0.03
N LYS A 22 10.07 10.49 0.92
CA LYS A 22 10.66 11.45 1.87
C LYS A 22 11.51 10.76 2.93
N LYS A 23 11.01 9.66 3.50
CA LYS A 23 11.71 8.91 4.57
C LYS A 23 13.06 8.36 4.11
N PHE A 24 13.15 7.88 2.87
CA PHE A 24 14.37 7.32 2.29
C PHE A 24 15.14 8.31 1.39
N ASN A 25 14.67 9.56 1.30
CA ASN A 25 15.25 10.62 0.47
C ASN A 25 15.46 10.22 -1.01
N ILE A 26 14.52 9.46 -1.58
CA ILE A 26 14.62 8.93 -2.95
C ILE A 26 14.43 10.07 -3.96
N LYS A 27 15.40 10.23 -4.85
CA LYS A 27 15.46 11.24 -5.91
C LYS A 27 15.40 10.61 -7.30
N ASP A 28 15.09 11.44 -8.28
CA ASP A 28 15.10 11.04 -9.68
C ASP A 28 16.54 10.66 -10.09
N GLY A 29 16.71 9.43 -10.60
CA GLY A 29 18.02 8.86 -10.94
C GLY A 29 18.54 7.81 -9.94
N ASP A 30 17.94 7.70 -8.76
CA ASP A 30 18.33 6.69 -7.78
C ASP A 30 17.88 5.28 -8.21
N ILE A 31 18.74 4.28 -7.96
CA ILE A 31 18.41 2.88 -8.17
C ILE A 31 17.87 2.31 -6.86
N VAL A 32 16.66 1.77 -6.90
CA VAL A 32 16.00 1.14 -5.74
C VAL A 32 15.88 -0.37 -5.94
N VAL A 33 16.16 -1.13 -4.88
CA VAL A 33 15.97 -2.59 -4.85
C VAL A 33 14.66 -2.88 -4.12
N LEU A 34 13.79 -3.68 -4.73
CA LEU A 34 12.47 -4.03 -4.20
C LEU A 34 12.26 -5.54 -4.24
N ASP A 35 11.76 -6.10 -3.15
CA ASP A 35 11.38 -7.51 -3.07
C ASP A 35 9.85 -7.64 -3.24
N LEU A 36 9.43 -8.47 -4.21
CA LEU A 36 8.03 -8.83 -4.40
C LEU A 36 7.65 -9.95 -3.44
N LEU A 37 6.88 -9.62 -2.39
CA LEU A 37 6.47 -10.59 -1.38
C LEU A 37 5.17 -11.33 -1.74
N LYS A 38 4.17 -10.61 -2.28
CA LYS A 38 2.85 -11.18 -2.59
C LYS A 38 2.18 -10.39 -3.72
N VAL A 39 1.59 -11.10 -4.68
CA VAL A 39 0.76 -10.52 -5.74
C VAL A 39 -0.70 -10.85 -5.41
N ILE A 40 -1.55 -9.82 -5.36
CA ILE A 40 -2.98 -9.96 -5.09
C ILE A 40 -3.71 -9.65 -6.39
N LYS A 41 -4.45 -10.62 -6.94
CA LYS A 41 -5.24 -10.37 -8.15
C LYS A 41 -6.50 -9.56 -7.80
N PRO A 42 -7.01 -8.71 -8.71
CA PRO A 42 -8.19 -7.88 -8.44
C PRO A 42 -9.45 -8.69 -8.09
N LEU A 43 -9.53 -9.96 -8.52
CA LEU A 43 -10.62 -10.85 -8.12
C LEU A 43 -10.55 -11.25 -6.63
N GLU A 44 -9.36 -11.25 -6.04
CA GLU A 44 -9.07 -11.63 -4.65
C GLU A 44 -8.97 -10.41 -3.72
N SER A 45 -8.67 -9.22 -4.24
CA SER A 45 -8.56 -7.99 -3.42
C SER A 45 -9.89 -7.57 -2.80
N LYS A 46 -11.02 -7.98 -3.39
CA LYS A 46 -12.37 -7.69 -2.90
C LYS A 46 -12.69 -8.35 -1.55
N LEU A 47 -11.88 -9.33 -1.12
CA LEU A 47 -12.03 -10.04 0.14
C LEU A 47 -11.24 -9.41 1.31
N LEU A 48 -10.41 -8.39 1.05
CA LEU A 48 -9.61 -7.71 2.08
C LEU A 48 -10.26 -6.42 2.61
N GLU A 49 -11.44 -6.05 2.09
CA GLU A 49 -12.19 -4.84 2.48
C GLU A 49 -13.29 -5.11 3.53
N VAL A 50 -13.42 -6.34 4.05
CA VAL A 50 -14.58 -6.75 4.89
C VAL A 50 -14.28 -6.83 6.39
N GLU A 51 -13.05 -6.56 6.83
CA GLU A 51 -12.69 -6.56 8.25
C GLU A 51 -12.41 -5.14 8.78
N GLU A 52 -13.43 -4.29 8.78
CA GLU A 52 -13.65 -3.37 9.91
C GLU A 52 -15.08 -3.55 10.42
N PRO A 53 -15.30 -4.45 11.40
CA PRO A 53 -16.56 -4.52 12.10
C PRO A 53 -16.72 -3.30 13.03
N SER A 54 -17.80 -2.55 12.79
CA SER A 54 -18.77 -2.15 13.82
C SER A 54 -18.21 -1.76 15.20
N ALA A 55 -17.93 -0.48 15.40
CA ALA A 55 -18.08 0.16 16.70
C ALA A 55 -18.61 1.60 16.53
N ALA A 56 -19.89 1.73 16.25
CA ALA A 56 -20.69 2.87 16.71
C ALA A 56 -21.66 2.33 17.78
N PRO A 57 -22.25 3.15 18.66
CA PRO A 57 -21.86 4.45 19.21
C PRO A 57 -21.86 4.42 20.76
N ALA A 58 -21.30 5.44 21.42
CA ALA A 58 -21.73 5.79 22.79
C ALA A 58 -21.46 7.27 23.07
N LEU A 59 -22.49 8.09 22.88
CA LEU A 59 -22.73 9.24 23.75
C LEU A 59 -23.06 8.70 25.15
N SER A 60 -22.40 9.23 26.18
CA SER A 60 -22.76 9.33 27.62
C SER A 60 -21.43 9.34 28.43
N SER A 61 -21.12 10.27 29.33
CA SER A 61 -21.87 11.30 30.06
C SER A 61 -20.94 12.45 30.47
#